data_AF-A0A960D6I9-F1
#
_entry.id   AF-A0A960D6I9-F1
#
_cell.length_a   1.000
_cell.length_b   1.000
_cell.length_c   1.000
_cell.angle_alpha   90.00
_cell.angle_beta   90.00
_cell.angle_gamma   90.00
#
_symmetry.space_group_name_H-M   'P 1'
#
loop_
_entity.id
_entity.type
_entity.pdbx_description
1 polymer ?
#
loop_
_entity_poly.entity_id
_entity_poly.type
_entity_poly.pdbx_seq_one_letter_code
_entity_poly.pdbx_strand_id
1 'polypeptide(L)'
;MANSRPAVLFDIDGTLVDSNYLHVHAWQRAFAEVGLPVQAWHIHRSIGMDGSILVDELSRGAPGDVQKRLKDLHTRYYQAGAALLRSTLDCDDVVSAITSSADVEQAKPNPGIVEVALAKAGVSAERAVFVGDAVWDVEASGRAGVPCIAVLSGGVSRCELEEVGAAAVFEDAEDLREHLDDTVITALR
;
A
#
# COMPACT_ATOMS: atom_id res chain seq x y z
N MET A 1 23.63 8.10 -23.21
CA MET A 1 22.87 7.43 -22.15
C MET A 1 21.50 8.11 -22.12
N ALA A 2 20.41 7.34 -22.23
CA ALA A 2 19.07 7.93 -22.29
C ALA A 2 18.79 8.69 -21.00
N ASN A 3 18.38 9.95 -21.15
CA ASN A 3 18.05 10.86 -20.05
C ASN A 3 16.70 10.42 -19.47
N SER A 4 16.66 9.39 -18.62
CA SER A 4 15.40 8.95 -18.03
C SER A 4 14.92 10.00 -17.03
N ARG A 5 13.68 10.47 -17.26
CA ARG A 5 13.00 11.37 -16.33
C ARG A 5 12.89 10.67 -14.98
N PRO A 6 13.03 11.40 -13.86
CA PRO A 6 12.80 10.81 -12.56
C PRO A 6 11.33 10.37 -12.41
N ALA A 7 11.07 9.45 -11.48
CA ALA A 7 9.72 8.99 -11.18
C ALA A 7 9.37 9.16 -9.70
N VAL A 8 8.09 9.38 -9.43
CA VAL A 8 7.50 9.21 -8.10
C VAL A 8 6.53 8.05 -8.22
N LEU A 9 6.72 7.04 -7.39
CA LEU A 9 5.90 5.84 -7.32
C LEU A 9 4.93 6.02 -6.15
N PHE A 10 3.64 5.75 -6.37
CA PHE A 10 2.62 5.90 -5.34
C PHE A 10 2.01 4.55 -5.00
N ASP A 11 1.81 4.29 -3.71
CA ASP A 11 0.76 3.39 -3.27
C ASP A 11 -0.63 4.01 -3.51
N ILE A 12 -1.67 3.19 -3.46
CA ILE A 12 -3.05 3.59 -3.75
C ILE A 12 -3.87 3.62 -2.46
N ASP A 13 -4.03 2.47 -1.80
CA ASP A 13 -4.96 2.28 -0.69
C ASP A 13 -4.36 2.85 0.59
N GLY A 14 -4.99 3.87 1.18
CA GLY A 14 -4.47 4.59 2.35
C GLY A 14 -3.57 5.77 2.00
N THR A 15 -3.05 5.83 0.77
CA THR A 15 -2.18 6.91 0.28
C THR A 15 -2.90 7.90 -0.64
N LEU A 16 -3.44 7.43 -1.77
CA LEU A 16 -4.19 8.26 -2.73
C LEU A 16 -5.71 8.14 -2.53
N VAL A 17 -6.15 7.03 -1.93
CA VAL A 17 -7.56 6.71 -1.70
C VAL A 17 -7.73 6.34 -0.23
N ASP A 18 -8.65 7.00 0.48
CA ASP A 18 -9.00 6.63 1.85
C ASP A 18 -9.84 5.32 1.86
N SER A 19 -9.14 4.18 1.80
CA SER A 19 -9.73 2.85 1.70
C SER A 19 -9.22 1.85 2.75
N ASN A 20 -8.24 2.21 3.58
CA ASN A 20 -7.70 1.29 4.58
C ASN A 20 -8.76 0.77 5.55
N TYR A 21 -9.64 1.64 6.04
CA TYR A 21 -10.72 1.21 6.94
C TYR A 21 -11.80 0.38 6.22
N LEU A 22 -11.94 0.53 4.91
CA LEU A 22 -12.76 -0.38 4.10
C LEU A 22 -12.11 -1.76 4.01
N HIS A 23 -10.78 -1.84 3.81
CA HIS A 23 -10.05 -3.10 3.90
C HIS A 23 -10.20 -3.77 5.27
N VAL A 24 -10.04 -3.01 6.35
CA VAL A 24 -10.21 -3.50 7.73
C VAL A 24 -11.61 -4.07 7.91
N HIS A 25 -12.65 -3.34 7.50
CA HIS A 25 -14.03 -3.80 7.60
C HIS A 25 -14.28 -5.08 6.77
N ALA A 26 -13.79 -5.14 5.53
CA ALA A 26 -13.94 -6.30 4.67
C ALA A 26 -13.27 -7.55 5.24
N TRP A 27 -12.05 -7.42 5.75
CA TRP A 27 -11.34 -8.51 6.42
C TRP A 27 -12.06 -8.95 7.70
N GLN A 28 -12.49 -8.00 8.54
CA GLN A 28 -13.20 -8.30 9.78
C GLN A 28 -14.46 -9.13 9.51
N ARG A 29 -15.21 -8.80 8.44
CA ARG A 29 -16.36 -9.57 7.99
C ARG A 29 -15.99 -10.96 7.47
N ALA A 30 -14.94 -11.06 6.66
CA ALA A 30 -14.47 -12.35 6.16
C ALA A 30 -14.06 -13.30 7.29
N PHE A 31 -13.28 -12.80 8.26
CA PHE A 31 -12.85 -13.53 9.44
C PHE A 31 -14.02 -13.95 10.33
N ALA A 32 -14.99 -13.06 10.56
CA ALA A 32 -16.20 -13.40 11.32
C ALA A 32 -17.04 -14.49 10.63
N GLU A 33 -17.18 -14.44 9.31
CA GLU A 33 -17.99 -15.41 8.55
C GLU A 33 -17.42 -16.83 8.58
N VAL A 34 -16.09 -16.99 8.63
CA VAL A 34 -15.46 -18.31 8.78
C VAL A 34 -15.32 -18.75 10.24
N GLY A 35 -15.87 -18.00 11.20
CA GLY A 35 -15.83 -18.33 12.62
C GLY A 35 -14.50 -18.05 13.31
N LEU A 36 -13.64 -17.21 12.73
CA LEU A 36 -12.32 -16.84 13.25
C LEU A 36 -12.23 -15.32 13.49
N PRO A 37 -13.04 -14.71 14.38
CA PRO A 37 -13.06 -13.26 14.53
C PRO A 37 -11.70 -12.69 14.97
N VAL A 38 -11.21 -11.70 14.23
CA VAL A 38 -9.97 -10.97 14.52
C VAL A 38 -10.31 -9.53 14.92
N GLN A 39 -9.59 -8.98 15.90
CA GLN A 39 -9.78 -7.60 16.32
C GLN A 39 -9.34 -6.64 15.21
N ALA A 40 -10.11 -5.57 14.99
CA ALA A 40 -9.88 -4.63 13.89
C ALA A 40 -8.46 -4.03 13.89
N TRP A 41 -7.88 -3.78 15.07
CA TRP A 41 -6.52 -3.22 15.16
C TRP A 41 -5.43 -4.21 14.73
N HIS A 42 -5.61 -5.53 14.92
CA HIS A 42 -4.69 -6.53 14.38
C HIS A 42 -4.75 -6.55 12.84
N ILE A 43 -5.96 -6.44 12.29
CA ILE A 43 -6.16 -6.37 10.83
C ILE A 43 -5.55 -5.08 10.26
N HIS A 44 -5.79 -3.94 10.93
CA HIS A 44 -5.30 -2.64 10.49
C HIS A 44 -3.77 -2.60 10.37
N ARG A 45 -3.04 -3.18 11.33
CA ARG A 45 -1.57 -3.30 11.26
C ARG A 45 -1.07 -4.16 10.10
N SER A 46 -1.92 -5.03 9.56
CA SER A 46 -1.61 -5.87 8.40
C SER A 46 -2.02 -5.24 7.06
N ILE A 47 -2.72 -4.10 7.04
CA ILE A 47 -3.09 -3.44 5.78
C ILE A 47 -1.85 -2.88 5.09
N GLY A 48 -1.77 -3.06 3.77
CA GLY A 48 -0.60 -2.78 2.94
C GLY A 48 0.30 -4.00 2.68
N MET A 49 0.14 -5.09 3.46
CA MET A 49 0.90 -6.34 3.27
C MET A 49 0.23 -7.30 2.28
N ASP A 50 0.97 -8.31 1.82
CA ASP A 50 0.40 -9.41 1.02
C ASP A 50 -0.78 -10.09 1.74
N GLY A 51 -1.92 -10.16 1.06
CA GLY A 51 -3.14 -10.73 1.65
C GLY A 51 -3.02 -12.20 2.05
N SER A 52 -2.08 -12.97 1.47
CA SER A 52 -1.81 -14.35 1.86
C SER A 52 -0.98 -14.40 3.14
N ILE A 53 0.00 -13.50 3.31
CA ILE A 53 0.75 -13.34 4.56
C ILE A 53 -0.20 -12.92 5.69
N LEU A 54 -1.04 -11.91 5.45
CA LEU A 54 -2.08 -11.47 6.39
C LEU A 54 -2.97 -12.64 6.83
N VAL A 55 -3.47 -13.42 5.86
CA VAL A 55 -4.35 -14.55 6.15
C VAL A 55 -3.62 -15.64 6.93
N ASP A 56 -2.38 -15.97 6.56
CA ASP A 56 -1.61 -16.99 7.29
C ASP A 56 -1.38 -16.59 8.75
N GLU A 57 -0.92 -15.35 8.98
CA GLU A 57 -0.65 -14.81 10.32
C GLU A 57 -1.92 -14.71 11.17
N LEU A 58 -2.98 -14.11 10.63
CA LEU A 58 -4.19 -13.80 11.41
C LEU A 58 -5.13 -15.00 11.56
N SER A 59 -5.09 -15.98 10.64
CA SER A 59 -5.89 -17.21 10.76
C SER A 59 -5.27 -18.25 11.69
N ARG A 60 -4.03 -18.04 12.16
CA ARG A 60 -3.30 -18.92 13.10
C ARG A 60 -3.18 -20.35 12.58
N GLY A 61 -2.82 -20.50 11.30
CA GLY A 61 -2.63 -21.81 10.67
C GLY A 61 -3.94 -22.51 10.29
N ALA A 62 -4.98 -21.76 9.93
CA ALA A 62 -6.20 -22.35 9.40
C ALA A 62 -5.91 -23.17 8.12
N PRO A 63 -6.69 -24.23 7.84
CA PRO A 63 -6.55 -25.02 6.63
C PRO A 63 -6.57 -24.18 5.34
N GLY A 64 -5.85 -24.62 4.31
CA GLY A 64 -5.68 -23.84 3.07
C GLY A 64 -6.98 -23.50 2.32
N ASP A 65 -8.02 -24.33 2.45
CA ASP A 65 -9.36 -24.05 1.92
C ASP A 65 -10.06 -22.92 2.68
N VAL A 66 -9.86 -22.84 4.01
CA VAL A 66 -10.34 -21.72 4.84
C VAL A 66 -9.58 -20.44 4.49
N GLN A 67 -8.25 -20.51 4.32
CA GLN A 67 -7.44 -19.36 3.90
C GLN A 67 -7.86 -18.84 2.52
N LYS A 68 -8.09 -19.73 1.57
CA LYS A 68 -8.63 -19.37 0.26
C LYS A 68 -10.00 -18.73 0.39
N ARG A 69 -10.90 -19.30 1.22
CA ARG A 69 -12.24 -18.75 1.46
C ARG A 69 -12.18 -17.36 2.07
N LEU A 70 -11.24 -17.09 2.98
CA LEU A 70 -11.01 -15.76 3.56
C LEU A 70 -10.69 -14.72 2.48
N LYS A 71 -9.78 -15.03 1.54
CA LYS A 71 -9.43 -14.14 0.42
C LYS A 71 -10.62 -13.89 -0.52
N ASP A 72 -11.38 -14.95 -0.81
CA ASP A 72 -12.58 -14.86 -1.66
C ASP A 72 -13.65 -13.97 -1.00
N LEU A 73 -13.86 -14.10 0.32
CA LEU A 73 -14.81 -13.28 1.09
C LEU A 73 -14.35 -11.83 1.25
N HIS A 74 -13.07 -11.59 1.54
CA HIS A 74 -12.52 -10.23 1.59
C HIS A 74 -12.73 -9.52 0.26
N THR A 75 -12.38 -10.15 -0.86
CA THR A 75 -12.57 -9.59 -2.20
C THR A 75 -14.01 -9.17 -2.41
N ARG A 76 -14.96 -10.04 -2.07
CA ARG A 76 -16.40 -9.77 -2.19
C ARG A 76 -16.83 -8.58 -1.32
N TYR A 77 -16.41 -8.53 -0.06
CA TYR A 77 -16.81 -7.46 0.86
C TYR A 77 -16.17 -6.13 0.53
N TYR A 78 -14.90 -6.13 0.12
CA TYR A 78 -14.19 -4.93 -0.32
C TYR A 78 -14.84 -4.34 -1.57
N GLN A 79 -15.10 -5.16 -2.60
CA GLN A 79 -15.74 -4.68 -3.84
C GLN A 79 -17.11 -4.04 -3.61
N ALA A 80 -17.90 -4.58 -2.68
CA ALA A 80 -19.19 -4.01 -2.33
C ALA A 80 -19.07 -2.59 -1.73
N GLY A 81 -18.03 -2.32 -0.94
CA GLY A 81 -17.79 -0.98 -0.40
C GLY A 81 -17.02 -0.05 -1.34
N ALA A 82 -16.09 -0.58 -2.14
CA ALA A 82 -15.26 0.19 -3.06
C ALA A 82 -16.09 0.85 -4.18
N ALA A 83 -17.24 0.26 -4.53
CA ALA A 83 -18.20 0.88 -5.46
C ALA A 83 -18.67 2.27 -4.98
N LEU A 84 -18.75 2.50 -3.67
CA LEU A 84 -19.11 3.80 -3.09
C LEU A 84 -17.97 4.82 -3.23
N LEU A 85 -16.74 4.40 -2.92
CA LEU A 85 -15.54 5.25 -3.04
C LEU A 85 -15.30 5.69 -4.49
N ARG A 86 -15.41 4.75 -5.45
CA ARG A 86 -15.25 5.06 -6.88
C ARG A 86 -16.27 6.08 -7.38
N SER A 87 -17.52 5.99 -6.92
CA SER A 87 -18.54 6.99 -7.27
C SER A 87 -18.27 8.39 -6.71
N THR A 88 -17.39 8.49 -5.71
CA THR A 88 -17.11 9.74 -4.98
C THR A 88 -15.83 10.42 -5.45
N LEU A 89 -14.81 9.64 -5.85
CA LEU A 89 -13.45 10.15 -6.05
C LEU A 89 -13.13 10.66 -7.49
N ASP A 90 -13.99 10.39 -8.48
CA ASP A 90 -13.85 10.86 -9.88
C ASP A 90 -12.41 10.81 -10.44
N CYS A 91 -11.67 9.76 -10.07
CA CYS A 91 -10.21 9.70 -10.24
C CYS A 91 -9.77 8.79 -11.41
N ASP A 92 -10.71 8.35 -12.25
CA ASP A 92 -10.45 7.43 -13.36
C ASP A 92 -9.43 8.00 -14.38
N ASP A 93 -9.34 9.33 -14.47
CA ASP A 93 -8.50 10.04 -15.45
C ASP A 93 -7.04 10.25 -15.01
N VAL A 94 -6.68 10.00 -13.74
CA VAL A 94 -5.36 10.35 -13.18
C VAL A 94 -4.41 9.15 -13.05
N VAL A 95 -4.92 7.93 -13.23
CA VAL A 95 -4.12 6.71 -13.02
C VAL A 95 -3.44 6.25 -14.31
N SER A 96 -2.18 6.65 -14.50
CA SER A 96 -1.40 6.31 -15.71
C SER A 96 -1.04 4.82 -15.84
N ALA A 97 -1.00 4.05 -14.75
CA ALA A 97 -0.79 2.60 -14.74
C ALA A 97 -1.19 2.00 -13.39
N ILE A 98 -2.05 0.97 -13.40
CA ILE A 98 -2.38 0.17 -12.20
C ILE A 98 -1.53 -1.11 -12.25
N THR A 99 -0.48 -1.18 -11.43
CA THR A 99 0.15 -2.46 -11.05
C THR A 99 -0.67 -3.05 -9.92
N SER A 100 -1.58 -3.98 -10.25
CA SER A 100 -2.27 -4.74 -9.21
C SER A 100 -1.37 -5.84 -8.66
N SER A 101 -1.69 -6.35 -7.46
CA SER A 101 -1.06 -7.51 -6.85
C SER A 101 -1.08 -8.79 -7.70
N ALA A 102 -1.79 -8.81 -8.84
CA ALA A 102 -1.75 -9.91 -9.80
C ALA A 102 -0.48 -9.91 -10.69
N ASP A 103 0.28 -8.81 -10.75
CA ASP A 103 1.47 -8.67 -11.58
C ASP A 103 2.77 -9.15 -10.88
N VAL A 104 2.70 -9.60 -9.62
CA VAL A 104 3.87 -9.97 -8.80
C VAL A 104 3.59 -11.25 -8.01
N GLU A 105 4.56 -12.19 -7.99
CA GLU A 105 4.43 -13.46 -7.27
C GLU A 105 4.38 -13.28 -5.73
N GLN A 106 4.86 -12.14 -5.20
CA GLN A 106 4.83 -11.79 -3.78
C GLN A 106 4.66 -10.26 -3.61
N ALA A 107 3.68 -9.83 -2.82
CA ALA A 107 3.51 -8.42 -2.46
C ALA A 107 4.35 -8.01 -1.22
N LYS A 108 4.16 -6.78 -0.75
CA LYS A 108 4.92 -6.16 0.35
C LYS A 108 4.88 -7.03 1.62
N PRO A 109 6.00 -7.15 2.38
CA PRO A 109 7.21 -6.33 2.34
C PRO A 109 8.29 -6.79 1.34
N ASN A 110 7.97 -7.70 0.41
CA ASN A 110 8.89 -8.01 -0.70
C ASN A 110 9.05 -6.77 -1.61
N PRO A 111 10.28 -6.42 -2.06
CA PRO A 111 10.51 -5.27 -2.94
C PRO A 111 9.96 -5.45 -4.37
N GLY A 112 9.53 -6.65 -4.77
CA GLY A 112 9.18 -6.99 -6.14
C GLY A 112 8.15 -6.06 -6.79
N ILE A 113 7.15 -5.59 -6.03
CA ILE A 113 6.16 -4.64 -6.57
C ILE A 113 6.80 -3.27 -6.91
N VAL A 114 7.76 -2.83 -6.10
CA VAL A 114 8.53 -1.60 -6.32
C VAL A 114 9.47 -1.78 -7.52
N GLU A 115 10.16 -2.93 -7.61
CA GLU A 115 11.03 -3.26 -8.74
C GLU A 115 10.27 -3.32 -10.07
N VAL A 116 9.06 -3.91 -10.08
CA VAL A 116 8.18 -3.90 -11.26
C VAL A 116 7.74 -2.49 -11.61
N ALA A 117 7.40 -1.65 -10.63
CA ALA A 117 7.03 -0.27 -10.86
C ALA A 117 8.20 0.55 -11.45
N LEU A 118 9.42 0.38 -10.94
CA LEU A 118 10.65 0.97 -11.49
C LEU A 118 10.88 0.54 -12.95
N ALA A 119 10.76 -0.76 -13.22
CA ALA A 119 10.94 -1.31 -14.56
C ALA A 119 9.89 -0.76 -15.55
N LYS A 120 8.62 -0.68 -15.14
CA LYS A 120 7.54 -0.08 -15.94
C LYS A 120 7.76 1.42 -16.18
N ALA A 121 8.28 2.14 -15.19
CA ALA A 121 8.63 3.55 -15.30
C ALA A 121 9.92 3.80 -16.11
N GLY A 122 10.75 2.77 -16.34
CA GLY A 122 12.02 2.88 -17.05
C GLY A 122 13.07 3.71 -16.29
N VAL A 123 13.03 3.67 -14.96
CA VAL A 123 13.95 4.41 -14.08
C VAL A 123 14.72 3.47 -13.16
N SER A 124 15.91 3.89 -12.73
CA SER A 124 16.64 3.20 -11.67
C SER A 124 16.15 3.65 -10.29
N ALA A 125 16.45 2.87 -9.25
CA ALA A 125 16.03 3.16 -7.88
C ALA A 125 16.54 4.54 -7.40
N GLU A 126 17.74 4.95 -7.81
CA GLU A 126 18.35 6.24 -7.45
C GLU A 126 17.64 7.44 -8.12
N ARG A 127 16.77 7.16 -9.10
CA ARG A 127 15.99 8.16 -9.84
C ARG A 127 14.50 8.09 -9.48
N ALA A 128 14.18 7.45 -8.36
CA ALA A 128 12.81 7.27 -7.89
C ALA A 128 12.65 7.63 -6.41
N VAL A 129 11.43 8.03 -6.04
CA VAL A 129 10.93 8.14 -4.67
C VAL A 129 9.62 7.36 -4.59
N PHE A 130 9.39 6.65 -3.50
CA PHE A 130 8.13 5.97 -3.22
C PHE A 130 7.29 6.81 -2.25
N VAL A 131 5.98 6.80 -2.40
CA VAL A 131 5.02 7.43 -1.49
C VAL A 131 4.02 6.36 -1.03
N GLY A 132 3.89 6.16 0.28
CA GLY A 132 3.02 5.15 0.88
C GLY A 132 2.52 5.55 2.27
N ASP A 133 1.62 4.78 2.87
CA ASP A 133 1.04 5.05 4.20
C ASP A 133 1.30 3.94 5.22
N ALA A 134 1.76 2.78 4.76
CA ALA A 134 1.98 1.62 5.60
C ALA A 134 3.46 1.39 5.90
N VAL A 135 3.76 0.75 7.04
CA VAL A 135 5.12 0.28 7.36
C VAL A 135 5.69 -0.64 6.26
N TRP A 136 4.81 -1.39 5.60
CA TRP A 136 5.15 -2.31 4.52
C TRP A 136 5.66 -1.60 3.27
N ASP A 137 5.24 -0.35 3.04
CA ASP A 137 5.70 0.48 1.94
C ASP A 137 7.14 0.90 2.15
N VAL A 138 7.42 1.43 3.34
CA VAL A 138 8.75 1.88 3.73
C VAL A 138 9.74 0.71 3.69
N GLU A 139 9.35 -0.45 4.22
CA GLU A 139 10.20 -1.65 4.15
C GLU A 139 10.44 -2.13 2.72
N ALA A 140 9.39 -2.24 1.91
CA ALA A 140 9.51 -2.74 0.54
C ALA A 140 10.34 -1.79 -0.34
N SER A 141 10.12 -0.48 -0.22
CA SER A 141 10.88 0.51 -0.97
C SER A 141 12.33 0.57 -0.50
N GLY A 142 12.57 0.51 0.81
CA GLY A 142 13.92 0.48 1.39
C GLY A 142 14.73 -0.73 0.90
N ARG A 143 14.10 -1.91 0.84
CA ARG A 143 14.72 -3.13 0.26
C ARG A 143 15.00 -2.99 -1.24
N ALA A 144 14.21 -2.20 -1.96
CA ALA A 144 14.44 -1.86 -3.36
C ALA A 144 15.44 -0.71 -3.57
N GLY A 145 15.99 -0.13 -2.50
CA GLY A 145 16.89 1.03 -2.57
C GLY A 145 16.21 2.35 -2.93
N VAL A 146 14.87 2.43 -2.80
CA VAL A 146 14.07 3.60 -3.11
C VAL A 146 13.66 4.31 -1.81
N PRO A 147 13.99 5.60 -1.61
CA PRO A 147 13.53 6.34 -0.44
C PRO A 147 12.01 6.44 -0.40
N CYS A 148 11.41 6.22 0.78
CA CYS A 148 9.97 6.33 1.00
C CYS A 148 9.62 7.65 1.68
N ILE A 149 8.68 8.41 1.12
CA ILE A 149 7.94 9.45 1.85
C ILE A 149 6.64 8.82 2.33
N ALA A 150 6.35 8.93 3.62
CA ALA A 150 5.12 8.37 4.17
C ALA A 150 4.03 9.43 4.37
N VAL A 151 2.77 9.02 4.32
CA VAL A 151 1.60 9.84 4.69
C VAL A 151 0.80 9.20 5.82
N LEU A 152 0.20 9.99 6.70
CA LEU A 152 -0.55 9.51 7.87
C LEU A 152 -2.00 9.09 7.56
N SER A 153 -2.47 9.35 6.34
CA SER A 153 -3.83 9.04 5.87
C SER A 153 -4.21 7.55 5.98
N GLY A 154 -3.23 6.64 6.06
CA GLY A 154 -3.45 5.21 6.28
C GLY A 154 -3.77 4.80 7.72
N GLY A 155 -3.58 5.70 8.68
CA GLY A 155 -3.79 5.47 10.11
C GLY A 155 -2.59 4.85 10.85
N VAL A 156 -1.42 4.70 10.21
CA VAL A 156 -0.17 4.31 10.88
C VAL A 156 0.45 5.53 11.55
N SER A 157 1.01 5.36 12.74
CA SER A 157 1.58 6.50 13.46
C SER A 157 2.88 6.98 12.82
N ARG A 158 3.15 8.29 12.95
CA ARG A 158 4.42 8.91 12.54
C ARG A 158 5.63 8.18 13.11
N CYS A 159 5.59 7.84 14.40
CA CYS A 159 6.66 7.13 15.08
C CYS A 159 6.96 5.77 14.42
N GLU A 160 5.93 4.97 14.10
CA GLU A 160 6.10 3.68 13.46
C GLU A 160 6.73 3.81 12.06
N LEU A 161 6.32 4.82 11.28
CA LEU A 161 6.85 5.08 9.93
C LEU A 161 8.31 5.55 9.97
N GLU A 162 8.65 6.44 10.91
CA GLU A 162 10.02 6.91 11.11
C GLU A 162 10.93 5.77 11.59
N GLU A 163 10.47 4.92 12.51
CA GLU A 163 11.22 3.77 13.04
C GLU A 163 11.61 2.76 11.95
N VAL A 164 10.74 2.53 10.95
CA VAL A 164 11.05 1.64 9.83
C VAL A 164 11.82 2.33 8.69
N GLY A 165 12.12 3.62 8.82
CA GLY A 165 13.05 4.34 7.94
C GLY A 165 12.41 5.23 6.87
N ALA A 166 11.22 5.78 7.12
CA ALA A 166 10.63 6.77 6.21
C ALA A 166 11.54 8.00 6.12
N ALA A 167 11.77 8.50 4.90
CA ALA A 167 12.62 9.66 4.62
C ALA A 167 11.97 10.98 5.08
N ALA A 168 10.64 11.04 5.03
CA ALA A 168 9.81 12.12 5.55
C ALA A 168 8.40 11.58 5.80
N VAL A 169 7.63 12.26 6.67
CA VAL A 169 6.24 11.90 6.97
C VAL A 169 5.35 13.13 6.91
N PHE A 170 4.26 13.07 6.16
CA PHE A 170 3.27 14.14 5.97
C PHE A 170 1.89 13.70 6.44
N GLU A 171 0.98 14.64 6.70
CA GLU A 171 -0.37 14.30 7.16
C GLU A 171 -1.15 13.53 6.08
N ASP A 172 -1.12 14.02 4.84
CA ASP A 172 -1.80 13.44 3.69
C ASP A 172 -1.15 13.87 2.36
N ALA A 173 -1.80 13.55 1.24
CA ALA A 173 -1.34 13.92 -0.09
C ALA A 173 -1.36 15.43 -0.36
N GLU A 174 -2.25 16.20 0.28
CA GLU A 174 -2.28 17.66 0.14
C GLU A 174 -1.11 18.30 0.90
N ASP A 175 -0.86 17.88 2.13
CA ASP A 175 0.30 18.34 2.92
C ASP A 175 1.62 18.05 2.19
N LEU A 176 1.78 16.84 1.61
CA LEU A 176 2.92 16.52 0.75
C LEU A 176 3.00 17.44 -0.48
N ARG A 177 1.88 17.71 -1.14
CA ARG A 177 1.82 18.58 -2.34
C ARG A 177 2.29 20.00 -2.01
N GLU A 178 1.95 20.52 -0.84
CA GLU A 178 2.32 21.87 -0.40
C GLU A 178 3.81 21.99 -0.05
N HIS A 179 4.43 20.89 0.39
CA HIS A 179 5.82 20.84 0.82
C HIS A 179 6.76 20.12 -0.17
N LEU A 180 6.35 19.90 -1.42
CA LEU A 180 7.14 19.13 -2.41
C LEU A 180 8.59 19.61 -2.54
N ASP A 181 8.80 20.93 -2.47
CA ASP A 181 10.12 21.53 -2.63
C ASP A 181 11.07 21.26 -1.45
N ASP A 182 10.55 20.84 -0.30
CA ASP A 182 11.34 20.48 0.89
C ASP A 182 11.65 18.98 0.97
N THR A 183 11.18 18.20 0.00
CA THR A 183 11.34 16.74 -0.01
C THR A 183 12.50 16.25 -0.87
N VAL A 184 12.86 14.98 -0.70
CA VAL A 184 13.81 14.25 -1.54
C VAL A 184 13.41 14.20 -3.03
N ILE A 185 12.16 14.52 -3.38
CA ILE A 185 11.70 14.60 -4.77
C ILE A 185 12.44 15.71 -5.52
N THR A 186 12.84 16.80 -4.85
CA THR A 186 13.61 17.87 -5.51
C THR A 186 15.00 17.43 -5.95
N ALA A 187 15.62 16.51 -5.23
CA ALA A 187 16.93 15.96 -5.57
C ALA A 187 16.89 15.13 -6.87
N LEU A 188 15.69 14.79 -7.36
CA LEU A 188 15.50 14.08 -8.61
C LEU A 188 15.47 15.00 -9.85
N ARG A 189 15.28 16.31 -9.66
CA ARG A 189 15.12 17.31 -10.75
C ARG A 189 16.38 17.47 -11.61
#